data_AF-A0A804QFM2-F1
#
_entry.id   AF-A0A804QFM2-F1
#
_cell.length_a   1.000
_cell.length_b   1.000
_cell.length_c   1.000
_cell.angle_alpha   90.00
_cell.angle_beta   90.00
_cell.angle_gamma   90.00
#
_symmetry.space_group_name_H-M   'P 1'
#
loop_
_entity.id
_entity.type
_entity.pdbx_description
1 polymer ?
#
loop_
_entity_poly.entity_id
_entity_poly.type
_entity_poly.pdbx_seq_one_letter_code
_entity_poly.pdbx_strand_id
1 'polypeptide(L)'
;MHPEMTVNGKVTLKDKYSVTVVYDNQFFALRKKCCPSELAYITSLSHCKKWNAQGGKSKAYFAKTTDDRFIIKQINKTEFESFIKFAPDYFKHVYHSLDTGSQTCLPTY
;
A
#
# COMPACT_ATOMS: atom_id res chain seq x y z
N MET A 1 -8.37 -2.74 16.93
CA MET A 1 -8.56 -4.09 16.36
C MET A 1 -8.98 -3.90 14.91
N HIS A 2 -8.10 -4.20 13.96
CA HIS A 2 -8.41 -4.06 12.54
C HIS A 2 -9.25 -5.27 12.10
N PRO A 3 -10.26 -5.09 11.23
CA PRO A 3 -11.04 -6.22 10.74
C PRO A 3 -10.14 -7.17 9.94
N GLU A 4 -10.08 -8.42 10.37
CA GLU A 4 -9.50 -9.51 9.58
C GLU A 4 -10.55 -10.02 8.61
N MET A 5 -10.20 -10.12 7.33
CA MET A 5 -11.09 -10.69 6.31
C MET A 5 -10.43 -11.94 5.75
N THR A 6 -11.03 -13.10 6.00
CA THR A 6 -10.60 -14.36 5.39
C THR A 6 -11.07 -14.39 3.94
N VAL A 7 -10.14 -14.20 3.00
CA VAL A 7 -10.43 -14.31 1.56
C VAL A 7 -10.42 -15.79 1.16
N ASN A 8 -11.60 -16.39 1.01
CA ASN A 8 -11.76 -17.74 0.46
C ASN A 8 -11.76 -17.70 -1.09
N GLY A 9 -10.60 -17.43 -1.69
CA GLY A 9 -10.42 -17.61 -3.13
C GLY A 9 -10.03 -19.05 -3.47
N LYS A 10 -10.88 -19.79 -4.19
CA LYS A 10 -10.51 -21.05 -4.86
C LYS A 10 -9.62 -20.75 -6.07
N VAL A 11 -8.37 -20.40 -5.83
CA VAL A 11 -7.25 -20.65 -6.75
C VAL A 11 -6.53 -21.87 -6.18
N THR A 12 -5.99 -22.76 -7.01
CA THR A 12 -5.26 -23.98 -6.64
C THR A 12 -3.94 -23.69 -5.88
N LEU A 13 -4.00 -22.88 -4.84
CA LEU A 13 -2.95 -22.68 -3.85
C LEU A 13 -3.15 -23.73 -2.77
N LYS A 14 -2.11 -24.55 -2.57
CA LYS A 14 -2.12 -25.75 -1.72
C LYS A 14 -2.26 -25.42 -0.21
N ASP A 15 -2.24 -24.14 0.15
CA ASP A 15 -2.15 -23.64 1.52
C ASP A 15 -3.18 -22.53 1.78
N LYS A 16 -3.70 -22.49 3.01
CA LYS A 16 -4.57 -21.40 3.49
C LYS A 16 -3.73 -20.13 3.66
N TYR A 17 -4.26 -18.99 3.21
CA TYR A 17 -3.66 -17.67 3.44
C TYR A 17 -4.69 -16.75 4.12
N SER A 18 -4.19 -15.74 4.84
CA SER A 18 -5.00 -14.67 5.43
C SER A 18 -4.54 -13.31 4.89
N VAL A 19 -5.47 -12.36 4.84
CA VAL A 19 -5.21 -10.99 4.40
C VAL A 19 -5.78 -10.04 5.46
N THR A 20 -4.94 -9.11 5.92
CA THR A 20 -5.33 -8.09 6.90
C THR A 20 -5.22 -6.72 6.27
N VAL A 21 -6.29 -5.93 6.34
CA VAL A 21 -6.30 -4.53 5.89
C VAL A 21 -6.25 -3.63 7.12
N VAL A 22 -5.18 -2.85 7.22
CA VAL A 22 -5.01 -1.85 8.29
C VAL A 22 -5.38 -0.46 7.78
N TYR A 23 -5.94 0.37 8.66
CA TYR A 23 -6.31 1.75 8.35
C TYR A 23 -7.16 1.91 7.07
N ASP A 24 -8.10 0.98 6.82
CA ASP A 24 -8.89 0.93 5.58
C ASP A 24 -9.51 2.28 5.21
N ASN A 25 -10.22 2.91 6.15
CA ASN A 25 -10.83 4.22 5.93
C ASN A 25 -9.81 5.32 5.58
N GLN A 26 -8.66 5.34 6.24
CA GLN A 26 -7.62 6.34 6.01
C GLN A 26 -6.91 6.12 4.69
N PHE A 27 -6.66 4.88 4.28
CA PHE A 27 -6.10 4.60 2.96
C PHE A 27 -7.12 4.84 1.85
N PHE A 28 -8.39 4.47 2.05
CA PHE A 28 -9.48 4.75 1.12
C PHE A 28 -9.63 6.25 0.85
N ALA A 29 -9.59 7.08 1.89
CA ALA A 29 -9.68 8.53 1.72
C ALA A 29 -8.40 9.14 1.09
N LEU A 30 -7.21 8.54 1.26
CA LEU A 30 -6.02 8.91 0.49
C LEU A 30 -6.17 8.54 -0.98
N ARG A 31 -6.63 7.32 -1.27
CA ARG A 31 -6.86 6.86 -2.66
C ARG A 31 -7.86 7.74 -3.39
N LYS A 32 -8.91 8.21 -2.73
CA LYS A 32 -9.84 9.21 -3.31
C LYS A 32 -9.18 10.52 -3.71
N LYS A 33 -8.08 10.92 -3.09
CA LYS A 33 -7.34 12.14 -3.43
C LYS A 33 -6.28 11.90 -4.51
N CYS A 34 -5.66 10.71 -4.53
CA CYS A 34 -4.52 10.42 -5.39
C CYS A 34 -4.86 9.58 -6.64
N CYS A 35 -6.01 8.89 -6.66
CA CYS A 35 -6.40 7.97 -7.73
C CYS A 35 -7.65 8.49 -8.47
N PRO A 36 -7.77 8.25 -9.79
CA PRO A 36 -8.97 8.61 -10.54
C PRO A 36 -10.25 7.93 -10.04
N SER A 37 -10.14 6.68 -9.58
CA SER A 37 -11.22 5.89 -8.97
C SER A 37 -10.65 4.66 -8.25
N GLU A 38 -11.44 4.05 -7.36
CA GLU A 38 -11.07 2.76 -6.74
C GLU A 38 -10.91 1.67 -7.81
N LEU A 39 -11.74 1.66 -8.85
CA LEU A 39 -11.60 0.69 -9.94
C LEU A 39 -10.26 0.87 -10.66
N ALA A 40 -9.86 2.12 -10.96
CA ALA A 40 -8.56 2.39 -11.59
C ALA A 40 -7.39 1.96 -10.68
N TYR A 41 -7.51 2.12 -9.36
CA TYR A 41 -6.53 1.62 -8.40
C TYR A 41 -6.44 0.08 -8.43
N ILE A 42 -7.59 -0.61 -8.34
CA ILE A 42 -7.66 -2.08 -8.37
C ILE A 42 -7.10 -2.64 -9.70
N THR A 43 -7.48 -2.06 -10.84
CA THR A 43 -6.99 -2.46 -12.16
C THR A 43 -5.48 -2.31 -12.28
N SER A 44 -4.90 -1.25 -11.70
CA SER A 44 -3.43 -1.10 -11.69
C SER A 44 -2.75 -2.19 -10.89
N LEU A 45 -3.27 -2.47 -9.68
CA LEU A 45 -2.72 -3.50 -8.80
C LEU A 45 -2.89 -4.92 -9.35
N SER A 46 -3.91 -5.20 -10.16
CA SER A 46 -4.05 -6.51 -10.82
C SER A 46 -2.99 -6.76 -11.88
N HIS A 47 -2.29 -5.73 -12.35
CA HIS A 47 -1.24 -5.82 -13.35
C HIS A 47 0.10 -5.33 -12.78
N CYS A 48 0.77 -6.21 -12.03
CA CYS A 48 2.09 -5.94 -11.46
C CYS A 48 3.17 -6.82 -12.06
N LYS A 49 4.39 -6.30 -12.11
CA LYS A 49 5.59 -7.06 -12.47
C LYS A 49 6.63 -6.90 -11.36
N LYS A 50 7.38 -7.97 -11.09
CA LYS A 50 8.55 -7.90 -10.20
C LYS A 50 9.48 -6.79 -10.72
N TRP A 51 9.83 -5.86 -9.85
CA TRP A 51 10.70 -4.74 -10.18
C TRP A 51 11.99 -4.92 -9.41
N ASN A 52 13.10 -5.14 -10.13
CA ASN A 52 14.42 -5.22 -9.50
C ASN A 52 14.92 -3.80 -9.23
N ALA A 53 14.42 -3.18 -8.16
CA ALA A 53 14.91 -1.90 -7.69
C ALA A 53 16.43 -2.00 -7.48
N GLN A 54 17.19 -1.20 -8.22
CA GLN A 54 18.64 -1.16 -8.07
C GLN A 54 18.97 -0.31 -6.85
N GLY A 55 19.57 -0.93 -5.84
CA GLY A 55 19.95 -0.26 -4.59
C GLY A 55 19.09 -0.66 -3.39
N GLY A 56 19.66 -0.48 -2.19
CA GLY A 56 19.09 -0.91 -0.92
C GLY A 56 19.92 -2.00 -0.25
N LYS A 57 20.10 -1.89 1.07
CA LYS A 57 20.80 -2.92 1.86
C LYS A 57 19.97 -4.19 2.02
N SER A 58 18.65 -4.06 1.99
CA SER A 58 17.72 -5.18 2.16
C SER A 58 17.40 -5.82 0.81
N LYS A 59 17.38 -7.17 0.77
CA LYS A 59 16.87 -7.96 -0.36
C LYS A 59 15.34 -7.98 -0.39
N ALA A 60 14.70 -6.84 -0.10
CA ALA A 60 13.24 -6.74 -0.04
C ALA A 60 12.63 -6.98 -1.42
N TYR A 61 11.47 -7.63 -1.47
CA TYR A 61 10.72 -7.78 -2.71
C TYR A 61 10.12 -6.44 -3.12
N PHE A 62 10.26 -6.12 -4.42
CA PHE A 62 9.61 -5.00 -5.05
C PHE A 62 8.83 -5.46 -6.29
N ALA A 63 7.66 -4.89 -6.48
CA ALA A 63 6.91 -4.95 -7.72
C ALA A 63 6.44 -3.54 -8.10
N LYS A 64 6.15 -3.35 -9.38
CA LYS A 64 5.60 -2.11 -9.92
C LYS A 64 4.42 -2.44 -10.81
N THR A 65 3.40 -1.59 -10.80
CA THR A 65 2.27 -1.72 -11.72
C THR A 65 2.71 -1.45 -13.15
N THR A 66 2.07 -2.09 -14.13
CA THR A 66 2.45 -1.97 -15.55
C THR A 66 2.17 -0.60 -16.15
N ASP A 67 1.31 0.19 -15.51
CA ASP A 67 1.04 1.59 -15.83
C ASP A 67 1.95 2.56 -15.04
N ASP A 68 2.97 2.03 -14.36
CA ASP A 68 3.99 2.77 -13.62
C ASP A 68 3.48 3.64 -12.45
N ARG A 69 2.22 3.48 -12.04
CA ARG A 69 1.59 4.33 -11.01
C ARG A 69 1.91 3.95 -9.57
N PHE A 70 2.09 2.66 -9.26
CA PHE A 70 2.29 2.20 -7.88
C PHE A 70 3.51 1.28 -7.76
N ILE A 71 4.17 1.38 -6.61
CA ILE A 71 5.24 0.49 -6.18
C ILE A 71 4.72 -0.34 -5.02
N ILE A 72 4.88 -1.66 -5.11
CA ILE A 72 4.60 -2.59 -4.03
C ILE A 72 5.94 -2.98 -3.41
N LYS A 73 6.08 -2.76 -2.11
CA LYS A 73 7.27 -3.13 -1.35
C LYS A 73 6.89 -4.15 -0.27
N GLN A 74 7.66 -5.23 -0.19
CA GLN A 74 7.63 -6.09 1.00
C GLN A 74 8.31 -5.37 2.16
N ILE A 75 7.59 -5.27 3.27
CA ILE A 75 8.10 -4.75 4.55
C ILE A 75 8.23 -5.89 5.55
N ASN A 76 9.21 -5.78 6.44
CA ASN A 76 9.39 -6.71 7.55
C ASN A 76 8.48 -6.35 8.75
N LYS A 77 8.41 -7.23 9.75
CA LYS A 77 7.59 -7.02 10.95
C LYS A 77 7.92 -5.72 11.68
N THR A 78 9.21 -5.39 11.84
CA THR A 78 9.66 -4.16 12.52
C THR A 78 9.27 -2.90 11.75
N GLU A 79 9.42 -2.89 10.42
CA GLU A 79 8.98 -1.80 9.55
C GLU A 79 7.46 -1.62 9.64
N PHE A 80 6.71 -2.72 9.65
CA PHE A 80 5.25 -2.71 9.80
C PHE A 80 4.83 -2.16 11.18
N GLU A 81 5.37 -2.69 12.27
CA GLU A 81 5.08 -2.21 13.64
C GLU A 81 5.44 -0.73 13.80
N SER A 82 6.56 -0.31 13.21
CA SER A 82 6.94 1.10 13.17
C SER A 82 5.91 1.93 12.43
N PHE A 83 5.47 1.50 11.24
CA PHE A 83 4.40 2.15 10.47
C PHE A 83 3.12 2.30 11.29
N ILE A 84 2.63 1.21 11.90
CA ILE A 84 1.41 1.26 12.72
C ILE A 84 1.53 2.29 13.84
N LYS A 85 2.71 2.40 14.47
CA LYS A 85 2.94 3.38 15.55
C LYS A 85 2.86 4.83 15.08
N PHE A 86 3.38 5.18 13.91
CA PHE A 86 3.38 6.57 13.40
C PHE A 86 2.26 6.88 12.41
N ALA A 87 1.48 5.89 11.98
CA ALA A 87 0.44 6.01 10.96
C ALA A 87 -0.54 7.19 11.19
N PRO A 88 -1.03 7.47 12.41
CA PRO A 88 -1.91 8.61 12.66
C PRO A 88 -1.30 9.95 12.24
N ASP A 89 -0.02 10.18 12.57
CA ASP A 89 0.70 11.41 12.22
C ASP A 89 1.00 11.48 10.72
N TYR A 90 1.34 10.33 10.12
CA TYR A 90 1.50 10.22 8.67
C TYR A 90 0.24 10.62 7.92
N PHE A 91 -0.92 10.07 8.28
CA PHE A 91 -2.18 10.42 7.62
C PHE A 91 -2.48 11.91 7.80
N LYS A 92 -2.33 12.45 9.03
CA LYS A 92 -2.53 13.89 9.28
C LYS A 92 -1.66 14.76 8.39
N HIS A 93 -0.37 14.42 8.25
CA HIS A 93 0.57 15.17 7.43
C HIS A 93 0.24 15.07 5.93
N VAL A 94 0.01 13.86 5.43
CA VAL A 94 -0.27 13.64 4.00
C VAL A 94 -1.59 14.27 3.61
N TYR A 95 -2.64 14.16 4.43
CA TYR A 95 -3.90 14.85 4.17
C TYR A 95 -3.73 16.36 4.09
N HIS A 96 -3.04 16.95 5.07
CA HIS A 96 -2.76 18.39 5.06
C HIS A 96 -1.97 18.82 3.81
N SER A 97 -0.98 18.02 3.42
CA SER A 97 -0.15 18.31 2.25
C SER A 97 -0.97 18.23 0.95
N LEU A 98 -1.80 17.20 0.81
CA LEU A 98 -2.68 17.04 -0.35
C LEU A 98 -3.77 18.12 -0.42
N ASP A 99 -4.30 18.56 0.71
CA ASP A 99 -5.32 19.62 0.77
C ASP A 99 -4.76 21.02 0.47
N THR A 100 -3.52 21.27 0.86
CA THR A 100 -2.87 22.58 0.66
C THR A 100 -2.04 22.66 -0.62
N GLY A 101 -1.81 21.53 -1.30
CA GLY A 101 -0.85 21.44 -2.40
C GLY A 101 0.61 21.59 -1.96
N SER A 102 0.89 21.49 -0.66
CA SER A 102 2.25 21.56 -0.13
C SER A 102 3.04 20.33 -0.56
N GLN A 103 4.30 20.53 -0.97
CA GLN A 103 5.19 19.42 -1.29
C GLN A 103 5.47 18.58 -0.04
N THR A 104 5.31 17.26 -0.15
CA THR A 104 5.72 16.31 0.89
C THR A 104 6.71 15.31 0.30
N CYS A 105 7.72 14.94 1.09
CA CYS A 105 8.67 13.87 0.77
C CYS A 105 8.23 12.51 1.33
N LEU A 106 7.07 12.45 2.01
CA LEU A 106 6.54 11.19 2.50
C LEU A 106 5.87 10.41 1.36
N PRO A 107 6.07 9.07 1.27
CA PRO A 107 5.40 8.26 0.26
C PRO A 107 3.89 8.32 0.46
N THR A 108 3.12 8.57 -0.60
CA THR A 108 1.67 8.33 -0.60
C THR A 108 1.44 6.84 -0.88
N TYR A 109 1.29 6.06 0.18
CA TYR A 109 0.95 4.63 0.12
C TYR A 109 -0.50 4.39 -0.34
#